data_AF-A0A8B7E3B3-F1
#
_entry.id   AF-A0A8B7E3B3-F1
#
_cell.length_a   1.000
_cell.length_b   1.000
_cell.length_c   1.000
_cell.angle_alpha   90.00
_cell.angle_beta   90.00
_cell.angle_gamma   90.00
#
_symmetry.space_group_name_H-M   'P 1'
#
loop_
_entity.id
_entity.type
_entity.pdbx_description
1 polymer ?
#
loop_
_entity_poly.entity_id
_entity_poly.type
_entity_poly.pdbx_seq_one_letter_code
_entity_poly.pdbx_strand_id
1 'polypeptide(L)'
;MRVQIEEEEFSQWLLKLGSGTLPAKPEDPLRGCIEIPEQCFLSDNESIVEKIFGGAEEADYAKRAILTPTNVDSLAINEEVLHCLPGDVKTYLSSDSINTDDLNEINNFPVEFLNSLTPSGMPVHCLKLKIGAVIMLLKNLDLKGGLCIGTRLTVRALHNNYIDGEVLTDVSAGNRVFVPRVQSAPSDAILPFTLKRRQFPVRLAYSMTIKKSQGQTFEK
;
A
#
# COMPACT_ATOMS: atom_id res chain seq x y z
N MET A 1 -14.05 4.95 -10.79
CA MET A 1 -13.08 5.54 -11.73
C MET A 1 -13.77 6.74 -12.34
N ARG A 2 -13.23 7.96 -12.18
CA ARG A 2 -13.82 9.16 -12.78
C ARG A 2 -13.05 9.42 -14.07
N VAL A 3 -13.78 9.45 -15.18
CA VAL A 3 -13.26 9.80 -16.49
C VAL A 3 -13.21 11.33 -16.55
N GLN A 4 -12.12 11.91 -17.05
CA GLN A 4 -12.05 13.36 -17.20
C GLN A 4 -13.02 13.83 -18.30
N ILE A 5 -13.40 15.11 -18.26
CA ILE A 5 -14.33 15.70 -19.24
C ILE A 5 -13.80 15.54 -20.67
N GLU A 6 -12.49 15.54 -20.83
CA GLU A 6 -11.78 15.44 -22.11
C GLU A 6 -11.67 14.00 -22.65
N GLU A 7 -12.00 12.99 -21.84
CA GLU A 7 -11.86 11.57 -22.17
C GLU A 7 -13.20 10.96 -22.63
N GLU A 8 -13.94 11.67 -23.48
CA GLU A 8 -15.29 11.28 -23.90
C GLU A 8 -15.33 9.90 -24.58
N GLU A 9 -14.34 9.60 -25.43
CA GLU A 9 -14.23 8.31 -26.11
C GLU A 9 -14.03 7.15 -25.13
N PHE A 10 -13.16 7.33 -24.13
CA PHE A 10 -12.92 6.32 -23.11
C PHE A 10 -14.15 6.10 -22.22
N SER A 11 -14.86 7.19 -21.88
CA SER A 11 -16.12 7.14 -21.15
C SER A 11 -17.15 6.28 -21.89
N GLN A 12 -17.30 6.50 -23.19
CA GLN A 12 -18.20 5.70 -24.03
C GLN A 12 -17.76 4.24 -24.10
N TRP A 13 -16.45 3.96 -24.21
CA TRP A 13 -15.93 2.61 -24.19
C TRP A 13 -16.24 1.88 -22.87
N LEU A 14 -16.04 2.54 -21.72
CA LEU A 14 -16.38 2.00 -20.39
C LEU A 14 -17.88 1.70 -20.25
N LEU A 15 -18.75 2.56 -20.79
CA LEU A 15 -20.20 2.31 -20.79
C LEU A 15 -20.57 1.10 -21.63
N LYS A 16 -19.94 0.94 -22.80
CA LYS A 16 -20.14 -0.25 -23.65
C LYS A 16 -19.63 -1.52 -22.97
N LEU A 17 -18.50 -1.44 -22.27
CA LEU A 17 -17.97 -2.53 -21.46
C LEU A 17 -18.95 -2.95 -20.36
N GLY A 18 -19.44 -1.99 -19.56
CA GLY A 18 -20.35 -2.26 -18.46
C GLY A 18 -21.73 -2.76 -18.89
N SER A 19 -22.17 -2.39 -20.09
CA SER A 19 -23.43 -2.86 -20.70
C SER A 19 -23.28 -4.17 -21.49
N GLY A 20 -22.07 -4.68 -21.68
CA GLY A 20 -21.81 -5.89 -22.47
C GLY A 20 -22.05 -5.71 -23.98
N THR A 21 -21.99 -4.47 -24.48
CA THR A 21 -22.27 -4.14 -25.90
C THR A 21 -21.00 -4.00 -26.74
N LEU A 22 -19.82 -4.21 -26.16
CA LEU A 22 -18.57 -4.20 -26.90
C LEU A 22 -18.52 -5.37 -27.89
N PRO A 23 -18.02 -5.14 -29.12
CA PRO A 23 -17.83 -6.22 -30.08
C PRO A 23 -16.74 -7.18 -29.56
N ALA A 24 -17.03 -8.48 -29.62
CA ALA A 24 -16.01 -9.49 -29.38
C ALA A 24 -15.01 -9.50 -30.54
N LYS A 25 -13.74 -9.80 -30.25
CA LYS A 25 -12.72 -9.93 -31.28
C LYS A 25 -13.11 -11.04 -32.28
N PRO A 26 -13.21 -10.74 -33.60
CA PRO A 26 -13.71 -11.69 -34.60
C PRO A 26 -12.87 -12.96 -34.71
N GLU A 27 -11.57 -12.87 -34.44
CA GLU A 27 -10.58 -13.93 -34.69
C GLU A 27 -10.16 -14.67 -33.41
N ASP A 28 -10.88 -14.48 -32.30
CA ASP A 28 -10.47 -15.05 -31.03
C ASP A 28 -11.00 -16.49 -30.80
N PRO A 29 -10.12 -17.46 -30.53
CA PRO A 29 -10.50 -18.85 -30.24
C PRO A 29 -11.39 -19.01 -28.99
N LEU A 30 -11.40 -18.05 -28.06
CA LEU A 30 -12.14 -18.13 -26.80
C LEU A 30 -13.57 -17.56 -26.85
N ARG A 31 -14.00 -16.96 -27.98
CA ARG A 31 -15.33 -16.33 -28.18
C ARG A 31 -15.81 -15.53 -26.95
N GLY A 32 -15.29 -14.32 -26.78
CA GLY A 32 -15.70 -13.44 -25.67
C GLY A 32 -14.69 -12.37 -25.29
N CYS A 33 -13.52 -12.35 -25.92
CA CYS A 33 -12.52 -11.33 -25.66
C CYS A 33 -12.88 -10.00 -26.31
N ILE A 34 -12.55 -8.93 -25.63
CA ILE A 34 -12.73 -7.54 -26.07
C ILE A 34 -11.38 -6.92 -26.41
N GLU A 35 -11.42 -5.86 -27.20
CA GLU A 35 -10.26 -5.00 -27.40
C GLU A 35 -10.16 -3.96 -26.29
N ILE A 36 -9.03 -3.94 -25.59
CA ILE A 36 -8.70 -2.92 -24.60
C ILE A 36 -8.04 -1.74 -25.36
N PRO A 37 -8.44 -0.49 -25.10
CA PRO A 37 -7.83 0.69 -25.70
C PRO A 37 -6.33 0.78 -25.42
N GLU A 38 -5.54 1.24 -26.40
CA GLU A 38 -4.07 1.35 -26.29
C GLU A 38 -3.63 2.22 -25.10
N GLN A 39 -4.40 3.26 -24.77
CA GLN A 39 -4.14 4.16 -23.64
C GLN A 39 -4.18 3.48 -22.25
N CYS A 40 -4.77 2.27 -22.15
CA CYS A 40 -4.76 1.48 -20.93
C CYS A 40 -3.46 0.71 -20.73
N PHE A 41 -2.60 0.65 -21.76
CA PHE A 41 -1.33 -0.03 -21.71
C PHE A 41 -0.19 0.96 -21.43
N LEU A 42 0.87 0.43 -20.83
CA LEU A 42 2.17 1.09 -20.82
C LEU A 42 2.92 0.62 -22.05
N SER A 43 3.78 1.48 -22.58
CA SER A 43 4.75 1.03 -23.60
C SER A 43 5.77 0.08 -22.95
N ASP A 44 6.39 -0.82 -23.73
CA ASP A 44 7.29 -1.87 -23.20
C ASP A 44 8.46 -1.36 -22.34
N ASN A 45 8.83 -0.09 -22.48
CA ASN A 45 9.92 0.56 -21.74
C ASN A 45 9.45 1.54 -20.65
N GLU A 46 8.14 1.63 -20.38
CA GLU A 46 7.60 2.55 -19.37
C GLU A 46 7.36 1.85 -18.02
N SER A 47 7.92 2.39 -16.94
CA SER A 47 7.53 1.99 -15.58
C SER A 47 6.25 2.72 -15.16
N ILE A 48 5.30 1.98 -14.58
CA ILE A 48 4.12 2.58 -13.95
C ILE A 48 4.50 3.56 -12.83
N VAL A 49 5.60 3.27 -12.12
CA VAL A 49 6.11 4.12 -11.05
C VAL A 49 6.60 5.44 -11.63
N GLU A 50 7.35 5.40 -12.73
CA GLU A 50 7.80 6.63 -13.40
C GLU A 50 6.63 7.41 -14.01
N LYS A 51 5.64 6.75 -14.60
CA LYS A 51 4.47 7.42 -15.18
C LYS A 51 3.62 8.15 -14.13
N ILE A 52 3.48 7.58 -12.94
CA ILE A 52 2.64 8.12 -11.86
C ILE A 52 3.43 9.05 -10.94
N PHE A 53 4.66 8.70 -10.58
CA PHE A 53 5.47 9.42 -9.59
C PHE A 53 6.70 10.13 -10.19
N GLY A 54 7.08 9.84 -11.43
CA GLY A 54 8.17 10.52 -12.12
C GLY A 54 7.87 12.01 -12.29
N GLY A 55 8.82 12.85 -11.87
CA GLY A 55 8.69 14.32 -11.89
C GLY A 55 7.63 14.89 -10.94
N ALA A 56 7.03 14.08 -10.06
CA ALA A 56 6.08 14.57 -9.06
C ALA A 56 6.82 15.24 -7.89
N GLU A 57 6.28 16.36 -7.41
CA GLU A 57 6.77 17.02 -6.21
C GLU A 57 6.31 16.29 -4.93
N GLU A 58 6.97 16.55 -3.80
CA GLU A 58 6.62 15.92 -2.52
C GLU A 58 5.15 16.15 -2.12
N ALA A 59 4.61 17.33 -2.45
CA ALA A 59 3.21 17.68 -2.19
C ALA A 59 2.21 16.81 -2.99
N ASP A 60 2.62 16.30 -4.15
CA ASP A 60 1.78 15.50 -5.02
C ASP A 60 1.73 14.04 -4.60
N TYR A 61 2.77 13.53 -3.93
CA TYR A 61 2.85 12.13 -3.48
C TYR A 61 1.63 11.68 -2.67
N ALA A 62 1.06 12.57 -1.87
CA ALA A 62 -0.15 12.31 -1.10
C ALA A 62 -1.38 12.13 -1.98
N LYS A 63 -1.41 12.69 -3.19
CA LYS A 63 -2.58 12.73 -4.06
C LYS A 63 -2.58 11.61 -5.09
N ARG A 64 -1.46 10.90 -5.24
CA ARG A 64 -1.28 9.85 -6.25
C ARG A 64 -1.28 8.46 -5.62
N ALA A 65 -1.86 7.47 -6.31
CA ALA A 65 -1.82 6.08 -5.87
C ALA A 65 -1.89 5.07 -7.03
N ILE A 66 -1.09 4.01 -6.94
CA ILE A 66 -1.14 2.87 -7.86
C ILE A 66 -1.97 1.74 -7.22
N LEU A 67 -3.07 1.38 -7.87
CA LEU A 67 -3.94 0.31 -7.38
C LEU A 67 -3.58 -1.05 -7.97
N THR A 68 -3.49 -2.07 -7.13
CA THR A 68 -3.15 -3.43 -7.56
C THR A 68 -4.22 -4.45 -7.18
N PRO A 69 -4.28 -5.62 -7.84
CA PRO A 69 -5.13 -6.72 -7.40
C PRO A 69 -4.62 -7.36 -6.11
N THR A 70 -3.29 -7.53 -5.96
CA THR A 70 -2.69 -8.28 -4.84
C THR A 70 -1.84 -7.41 -3.92
N ASN A 71 -1.72 -7.82 -2.65
CA ASN A 71 -0.83 -7.13 -1.71
C ASN A 71 0.66 -7.33 -2.07
N VAL A 72 1.01 -8.43 -2.75
CA VAL A 72 2.40 -8.71 -3.14
C VAL A 72 2.86 -7.66 -4.14
N ASP A 73 2.10 -7.44 -5.21
CA ASP A 73 2.39 -6.40 -6.21
C ASP A 73 2.42 -5.01 -5.57
N SER A 74 1.47 -4.76 -4.66
CA SER A 74 1.41 -3.48 -3.94
C SER A 74 2.67 -3.21 -3.12
N LEU A 75 3.20 -4.23 -2.44
CA LEU A 75 4.43 -4.08 -1.64
C LEU A 75 5.65 -3.84 -2.54
N ALA A 76 5.76 -4.57 -3.65
CA ALA A 76 6.85 -4.38 -4.61
C ALA A 76 6.85 -2.97 -5.21
N ILE A 77 5.69 -2.49 -5.68
CA ILE A 77 5.55 -1.13 -6.25
C ILE A 77 5.85 -0.07 -5.19
N ASN A 78 5.40 -0.24 -3.95
CA ASN A 78 5.74 0.70 -2.87
C ASN A 78 7.25 0.79 -2.63
N GLU A 79 7.97 -0.32 -2.71
CA GLU A 79 9.44 -0.34 -2.56
C GLU A 79 10.12 0.36 -3.74
N GLU A 80 9.67 0.12 -4.96
CA GLU A 80 10.15 0.82 -6.17
C GLU A 80 9.93 2.35 -6.06
N VAL A 81 8.74 2.79 -5.65
CA VAL A 81 8.46 4.22 -5.43
C VAL A 81 9.39 4.81 -4.37
N LEU A 82 9.62 4.09 -3.25
CA LEU A 82 10.55 4.55 -2.21
C LEU A 82 11.97 4.75 -2.74
N HIS A 83 12.43 3.91 -3.67
CA HIS A 83 13.75 4.05 -4.29
C HIS A 83 13.88 5.34 -5.09
N CYS A 84 12.82 5.77 -5.77
CA CYS A 84 12.77 7.01 -6.54
C CYS A 84 12.76 8.28 -5.66
N LEU A 85 12.32 8.20 -4.41
CA LEU A 85 12.26 9.37 -3.52
C LEU A 85 13.67 9.89 -3.16
N PRO A 86 13.86 11.20 -3.00
CA PRO A 86 15.12 11.74 -2.47
C PRO A 86 15.32 11.37 -0.98
N GLY A 87 16.56 11.48 -0.51
CA GLY A 87 16.92 11.30 0.91
C GLY A 87 17.32 9.89 1.31
N ASP A 88 17.87 9.80 2.53
CA ASP A 88 18.44 8.57 3.05
C ASP A 88 17.38 7.57 3.54
N VAL A 89 17.58 6.30 3.19
CA VAL A 89 16.75 5.21 3.69
C VAL A 89 17.11 4.90 5.13
N LYS A 90 16.11 4.90 6.01
CA LYS A 90 16.19 4.28 7.33
C LYS A 90 15.43 2.96 7.35
N THR A 91 16.10 1.93 7.82
CA THR A 91 15.54 0.57 7.94
C THR A 91 15.19 0.26 9.38
N TYR A 92 13.97 -0.24 9.60
CA TYR A 92 13.48 -0.71 10.88
C TYR A 92 13.17 -2.20 10.79
N LEU A 93 13.91 -3.01 11.55
CA LEU A 93 13.63 -4.44 11.70
C LEU A 93 12.57 -4.66 12.78
N SER A 94 11.66 -5.61 12.54
CA SER A 94 10.69 -6.04 13.54
C SER A 94 11.32 -7.02 14.53
N SER A 95 10.63 -7.23 15.65
CA SER A 95 10.89 -8.34 16.56
C SER A 95 9.72 -9.30 16.47
N ASP A 96 10.00 -10.52 16.01
CA ASP A 96 9.00 -11.54 15.74
C ASP A 96 9.13 -12.70 16.73
N SER A 97 8.00 -13.21 17.20
CA SER A 97 7.95 -14.35 18.10
C SER A 97 6.64 -15.11 17.92
N ILE A 98 6.55 -16.30 18.50
CA ILE A 98 5.31 -17.06 18.59
C ILE A 98 4.63 -16.75 19.93
N ASN A 99 3.30 -16.66 19.93
CA ASN A 99 2.50 -16.54 21.14
C ASN A 99 2.19 -17.93 21.73
N THR A 100 3.19 -18.58 22.31
CA THR A 100 3.06 -19.86 23.00
C THR A 100 4.13 -19.94 24.10
N ASP A 101 3.85 -20.67 25.17
CA ASP A 101 4.84 -20.99 26.22
C ASP A 101 5.52 -22.35 25.96
N ASP A 102 5.08 -23.08 24.92
CA ASP A 102 5.69 -24.35 24.53
C ASP A 102 7.01 -24.10 23.75
N LEU A 103 8.13 -24.40 24.40
CA LEU A 103 9.45 -24.29 23.81
C LEU A 103 9.64 -25.18 22.57
N ASN A 104 8.94 -26.32 22.48
CA ASN A 104 9.03 -27.19 21.32
C ASN A 104 8.39 -26.53 20.10
N GLU A 105 7.24 -25.87 20.26
CA GLU A 105 6.61 -25.10 19.19
C GLU A 105 7.50 -23.94 18.74
N ILE A 106 8.13 -23.22 19.67
CA ILE A 106 9.05 -22.13 19.35
C ILE A 106 10.26 -22.65 18.54
N ASN A 107 10.84 -23.78 18.96
CA ASN A 107 12.00 -24.37 18.29
C ASN A 107 11.69 -24.95 16.90
N ASN A 108 10.42 -25.28 16.63
CA ASN A 108 10.01 -25.82 15.34
C ASN A 108 10.02 -24.77 14.20
N PHE A 109 10.03 -23.48 14.53
CA PHE A 109 9.97 -22.41 13.53
C PHE A 109 11.17 -21.45 13.67
N PRO A 110 12.09 -21.44 12.70
CA PRO A 110 13.23 -20.53 12.73
C PRO A 110 12.77 -19.07 12.62
N VAL A 111 13.51 -18.15 13.25
CA VAL A 111 13.15 -16.72 13.27
C VAL A 111 13.14 -16.11 11.86
N GLU A 112 13.98 -16.60 10.96
CA GLU A 112 14.05 -16.20 9.56
C GLU A 112 12.74 -16.53 8.82
N PHE A 113 12.13 -17.67 9.15
CA PHE A 113 10.82 -18.02 8.63
C PHE A 113 9.75 -17.07 9.15
N LEU A 114 9.74 -16.75 10.45
CA LEU A 114 8.81 -15.77 11.02
C LEU A 114 8.95 -14.39 10.35
N ASN A 115 10.20 -13.94 10.14
CA ASN A 115 10.52 -12.67 9.50
C ASN A 115 10.05 -12.61 8.04
N SER A 116 9.97 -13.75 7.33
CA SER A 116 9.46 -13.80 5.95
C SER A 116 7.93 -13.68 5.86
N LEU A 117 7.20 -13.95 6.94
CA LEU A 117 5.74 -13.90 6.92
C LEU A 117 5.26 -12.44 6.96
N THR A 118 4.32 -12.09 6.09
CA THR A 118 3.60 -10.81 6.19
C THR A 118 2.11 -11.08 6.01
N PRO A 119 1.41 -11.55 7.07
CA PRO A 119 -0.02 -11.76 7.02
C PRO A 119 -0.77 -10.45 6.73
N SER A 120 -1.99 -10.56 6.19
CA SER A 120 -2.80 -9.39 5.87
C SER A 120 -3.01 -8.50 7.11
N GLY A 121 -2.76 -7.20 6.95
CA GLY A 121 -2.91 -6.21 8.03
C GLY A 121 -1.71 -6.11 8.99
N MET A 122 -0.67 -6.93 8.80
CA MET A 122 0.56 -6.80 9.57
C MET A 122 1.59 -5.90 8.86
N PRO A 123 2.41 -5.15 9.62
CA PRO A 123 3.57 -4.48 9.04
C PRO A 123 4.60 -5.51 8.57
N VAL A 124 5.39 -5.14 7.57
CA VAL A 124 6.54 -5.95 7.08
C VAL A 124 7.63 -6.06 8.14
N HIS A 125 8.42 -7.13 8.09
CA HIS A 125 9.58 -7.30 8.97
C HIS A 125 10.62 -6.20 8.75
N CYS A 126 11.04 -6.02 7.49
CA CYS A 126 11.99 -4.98 7.08
C CYS A 126 11.23 -3.76 6.56
N LEU A 127 11.00 -2.78 7.43
CA LEU A 127 10.32 -1.53 7.07
C LEU A 127 11.35 -0.47 6.71
N LYS A 128 11.44 -0.14 5.41
CA LYS A 128 12.29 0.93 4.87
C LYS A 128 11.47 2.21 4.70
N LEU A 129 11.99 3.34 5.17
CA LEU A 129 11.34 4.64 5.07
C LEU A 129 12.36 5.74 4.74
N LYS A 130 11.88 6.82 4.13
CA LYS A 130 12.61 8.07 3.89
C LYS A 130 11.80 9.24 4.48
N ILE A 131 12.47 10.35 4.80
CA ILE A 131 11.77 11.60 5.13
C ILE A 131 11.01 12.06 3.87
N GLY A 132 9.79 12.57 4.05
CA GLY A 132 8.86 12.90 2.95
C GLY A 132 8.04 11.71 2.44
N ALA A 133 8.32 10.48 2.89
CA ALA A 133 7.56 9.32 2.45
C ALA A 133 6.11 9.36 2.95
N VAL A 134 5.17 8.91 2.11
CA VAL A 134 3.76 8.78 2.47
C VAL A 134 3.49 7.38 3.01
N ILE A 135 3.02 7.32 4.25
CA ILE A 135 2.72 6.08 4.97
C ILE A 135 1.24 6.04 5.37
N MET A 136 0.76 4.85 5.72
CA MET A 136 -0.61 4.60 6.19
C MET A 136 -0.60 3.77 7.45
N LEU A 137 -1.43 4.15 8.43
CA LEU A 137 -1.62 3.39 9.67
C LEU A 137 -2.33 2.05 9.40
N LEU A 138 -1.80 0.99 10.00
CA LEU A 138 -2.32 -0.38 9.98
C LEU A 138 -3.12 -0.73 11.25
N LYS A 139 -3.06 0.12 12.28
CA LYS A 139 -3.82 -0.03 13.52
C LYS A 139 -4.36 1.30 14.01
N ASN A 140 -5.47 1.23 14.73
CA ASN A 140 -5.98 2.36 15.49
C ASN A 140 -4.99 2.68 16.63
N LEU A 141 -4.55 3.93 16.70
CA LEU A 141 -3.67 4.44 17.76
C LEU A 141 -4.43 5.39 18.69
N ASP A 142 -5.25 6.27 18.12
CA ASP A 142 -6.10 7.19 18.87
C ASP A 142 -7.38 7.46 18.06
N LEU A 143 -8.46 6.79 18.43
CA LEU A 143 -9.76 6.96 17.77
C LEU A 143 -10.34 8.37 17.98
N LYS A 144 -10.04 9.01 19.12
CA LYS A 144 -10.56 10.36 19.41
C LYS A 144 -9.80 11.42 18.62
N GLY A 145 -8.49 11.22 18.45
CA GLY A 145 -7.62 12.06 17.63
C GLY A 145 -7.63 11.75 16.12
N GLY A 146 -8.47 10.84 15.65
CA GLY A 146 -8.57 10.50 14.21
C GLY A 146 -7.41 9.64 13.66
N LEU A 147 -6.60 9.03 14.53
CA LEU A 147 -5.52 8.12 14.16
C LEU A 147 -6.04 6.68 14.10
N CYS A 148 -6.81 6.42 13.06
CA CYS A 148 -7.42 5.12 12.79
C CYS A 148 -6.69 4.36 11.67
N ILE A 149 -7.09 3.12 11.44
CA ILE A 149 -6.62 2.32 10.30
C ILE A 149 -6.95 3.08 9.00
N GLY A 150 -5.95 3.21 8.13
CA GLY A 150 -6.11 3.91 6.86
C GLY A 150 -5.69 5.37 6.88
N THR A 151 -5.52 6.00 8.05
CA THR A 151 -5.01 7.38 8.13
C THR A 151 -3.64 7.46 7.45
N ARG A 152 -3.50 8.36 6.48
CA ARG A 152 -2.26 8.60 5.75
C ARG A 152 -1.46 9.73 6.38
N LEU A 153 -0.15 9.56 6.45
CA LEU A 153 0.79 10.49 7.05
C LEU A 153 1.96 10.75 6.10
N THR A 154 2.50 11.97 6.10
CA THR A 154 3.83 12.25 5.55
C THR A 154 4.87 12.14 6.65
N VAL A 155 5.95 11.42 6.40
CA VAL A 155 7.07 11.28 7.35
C VAL A 155 7.83 12.59 7.44
N ARG A 156 7.89 13.18 8.63
CA ARG A 156 8.64 14.41 8.91
C ARG A 156 9.97 14.15 9.61
N ALA A 157 10.07 13.11 10.42
CA ALA A 157 11.34 12.66 11.01
C ALA A 157 11.31 11.17 11.38
N LEU A 158 12.49 10.54 11.36
CA LEU A 158 12.66 9.10 11.57
C LEU A 158 13.56 8.82 12.78
N HIS A 159 12.95 8.69 13.97
CA HIS A 159 13.66 8.38 15.21
C HIS A 159 13.69 6.87 15.48
N ASN A 160 14.47 6.44 16.47
CA ASN A 160 14.60 5.00 16.76
C ASN A 160 13.33 4.41 17.38
N ASN A 161 12.63 5.20 18.20
CA ASN A 161 11.49 4.74 19.01
C ASN A 161 10.13 5.20 18.49
N TYR A 162 10.09 6.23 17.64
CA TYR A 162 8.88 6.77 17.04
C TYR A 162 9.16 7.31 15.63
N ILE A 163 8.11 7.33 14.81
CA ILE A 163 8.07 8.07 13.55
C ILE A 163 7.30 9.36 13.81
N ASP A 164 7.86 10.48 13.42
CA ASP A 164 7.17 11.76 13.41
C ASP A 164 6.46 11.91 12.06
N GLY A 165 5.14 11.95 12.09
CA GLY A 165 4.28 12.02 10.92
C GLY A 165 3.39 13.26 10.96
N GLU A 166 3.01 13.74 9.78
CA GLU A 166 2.00 14.78 9.61
C GLU A 166 0.78 14.18 8.93
N VAL A 167 -0.40 14.39 9.49
CA VAL A 167 -1.65 13.81 8.97
C VAL A 167 -2.02 14.48 7.63
N LEU A 168 -2.27 13.65 6.61
CA LEU A 168 -2.60 14.11 5.25
C LEU A 168 -4.10 14.23 4.98
N THR A 169 -4.90 13.42 5.66
CA THR A 169 -6.32 13.24 5.37
C THR A 169 -7.16 13.47 6.61
N ASP A 170 -8.41 13.89 6.42
CA ASP A 170 -9.44 14.04 7.45
C ASP A 170 -9.37 15.36 8.26
N VAL A 171 -10.26 15.51 9.25
CA VAL A 171 -10.38 16.68 10.15
C VAL A 171 -9.08 17.07 10.86
N SER A 172 -8.12 16.16 10.94
CA SER A 172 -6.84 16.36 11.61
C SER A 172 -5.69 16.70 10.65
N ALA A 173 -5.96 17.00 9.38
CA ALA A 173 -4.92 17.33 8.40
C ALA A 173 -3.98 18.44 8.90
N GLY A 174 -2.67 18.25 8.70
CA GLY A 174 -1.61 19.15 9.18
C GLY A 174 -1.16 18.91 10.62
N ASN A 175 -1.88 18.10 11.41
CA ASN A 175 -1.46 17.79 12.78
C ASN A 175 -0.21 16.89 12.78
N ARG A 176 0.74 17.21 13.67
CA ARG A 176 1.92 16.39 13.94
C ARG A 176 1.60 15.29 14.95
N VAL A 177 1.99 14.07 14.63
CA VAL A 177 1.69 12.87 15.41
C VAL A 177 2.91 11.97 15.51
N PHE A 178 3.04 11.28 16.64
CA PHE A 178 4.14 10.37 16.89
C PHE A 178 3.63 8.93 16.87
N VAL A 179 4.16 8.15 15.93
CA VAL A 179 3.78 6.74 15.74
C VAL A 179 4.80 5.86 16.46
N PRO A 180 4.44 5.20 17.58
CA PRO A 180 5.33 4.28 18.28
C PRO A 180 5.32 2.88 17.65
N ARG A 181 6.29 2.05 18.01
CA ARG A 181 6.21 0.60 17.74
C ARG A 181 5.13 -0.04 18.60
N VAL A 182 4.29 -0.87 18.00
CA VAL A 182 3.24 -1.62 18.69
C VAL A 182 3.38 -3.12 18.42
N GLN A 183 2.85 -3.93 19.33
CA GLN A 183 2.72 -5.35 19.09
C GLN A 183 1.48 -5.62 18.23
N SER A 184 1.65 -6.44 17.22
CA SER A 184 0.60 -6.89 16.33
C SER A 184 0.57 -8.40 16.28
N ALA A 185 -0.63 -8.95 16.16
CA ALA A 185 -0.89 -10.35 15.87
C ALA A 185 -1.83 -10.37 14.65
N PRO A 186 -1.72 -11.38 13.78
CA PRO A 186 -2.62 -11.51 12.64
C PRO A 186 -4.03 -11.80 13.15
N SER A 187 -5.02 -11.10 12.59
CA SER A 187 -6.43 -11.30 12.96
C SER A 187 -7.05 -12.53 12.30
N ASP A 188 -6.49 -12.96 11.16
CA ASP A 188 -7.12 -13.94 10.27
C ASP A 188 -6.05 -14.69 9.44
N ALA A 189 -5.09 -15.30 10.13
CA ALA A 189 -4.06 -16.11 9.47
C ALA A 189 -4.29 -17.58 9.78
N ILE A 190 -4.40 -18.40 8.73
CA ILE A 190 -4.37 -19.87 8.81
C ILE A 190 -2.90 -20.29 9.01
N LEU A 191 -2.33 -19.88 10.14
CA LEU A 191 -1.01 -20.32 10.58
C LEU A 191 -1.20 -21.36 11.69
N PRO A 192 -0.35 -22.38 11.77
CA PRO A 192 -0.40 -23.36 12.85
C PRO A 192 0.00 -22.76 14.21
N PHE A 193 0.36 -21.47 14.25
CA PHE A 193 0.76 -20.73 15.43
C PHE A 193 0.29 -19.27 15.34
N THR A 194 0.28 -18.58 16.48
CA THR A 194 -0.02 -17.15 16.53
C THR A 194 1.27 -16.32 16.47
N LEU A 195 1.52 -15.66 15.34
CA LEU A 195 2.65 -14.73 15.18
C LEU A 195 2.44 -13.47 16.01
N LYS A 196 3.45 -13.06 16.77
CA LYS A 196 3.58 -11.74 17.39
C LYS A 196 4.69 -10.98 16.67
N ARG A 197 4.37 -9.76 16.21
CA ARG A 197 5.34 -8.85 15.59
C ARG A 197 5.31 -7.50 16.30
N ARG A 198 6.45 -7.06 16.82
CA ARG A 198 6.63 -5.69 17.34
C ARG A 198 7.31 -4.82 16.28
N GLN A 199 6.57 -3.87 15.75
CA GLN A 199 7.01 -2.97 14.68
C GLN A 199 6.16 -1.69 14.67
N PHE A 200 6.57 -0.65 13.95
CA PHE A 200 5.68 0.47 13.65
C PHE A 200 4.46 -0.03 12.86
N PRO A 201 3.22 0.30 13.27
CA PRO A 201 2.00 -0.15 12.61
C PRO A 201 1.73 0.68 11.35
N VAL A 202 2.69 0.72 10.44
CA VAL A 202 2.63 1.50 9.21
C VAL A 202 3.10 0.69 8.03
N ARG A 203 2.69 1.13 6.84
CA ARG A 203 3.26 0.73 5.55
C ARG A 203 3.32 1.94 4.63
N LEU A 204 4.14 1.86 3.59
CA LEU A 204 4.10 2.82 2.48
C LEU A 204 2.71 2.82 1.83
N ALA A 205 2.28 3.99 1.37
CA ALA A 205 0.94 4.23 0.87
C ALA A 205 0.94 4.93 -0.50
N TYR A 206 1.85 4.49 -1.37
CA TYR A 206 1.91 4.84 -2.79
C TYR A 206 1.16 3.84 -3.65
N SER A 207 1.15 2.58 -3.21
CA SER A 207 0.33 1.53 -3.79
C SER A 207 -0.52 0.85 -2.73
N MET A 208 -1.71 0.41 -3.12
CA MET A 208 -2.58 -0.41 -2.30
C MET A 208 -3.48 -1.29 -3.17
N THR A 209 -4.08 -2.30 -2.56
CA THR A 209 -5.04 -3.12 -3.30
C THR A 209 -6.33 -2.36 -3.57
N ILE A 210 -7.00 -2.68 -4.69
CA ILE A 210 -8.30 -2.10 -5.06
C ILE A 210 -9.32 -2.22 -3.93
N LYS A 211 -9.32 -3.35 -3.21
CA LYS A 211 -10.18 -3.56 -2.02
C LYS A 211 -9.91 -2.53 -0.91
N LYS A 212 -8.64 -2.14 -0.72
CA LYS A 212 -8.24 -1.20 0.34
C LYS A 212 -8.38 0.27 -0.06
N SER A 213 -8.46 0.57 -1.36
CA SER A 213 -8.69 1.94 -1.83
C SER A 213 -10.15 2.37 -1.80
N GLN A 214 -11.09 1.45 -1.53
CA GLN A 214 -12.51 1.80 -1.45
C GLN A 214 -12.76 2.86 -0.35
N GLY A 215 -13.44 3.94 -0.72
CA GLY A 215 -13.71 5.08 0.18
C GLY A 215 -12.59 6.12 0.25
N GLN A 216 -11.46 5.91 -0.45
CA GLN A 216 -10.40 6.93 -0.59
C GLN A 216 -10.54 7.68 -1.91
N THR A 217 -10.09 8.93 -1.93
CA THR A 217 -10.04 9.77 -3.13
C THR A 217 -8.59 10.11 -3.46
N PHE A 218 -8.22 9.92 -4.72
CA PHE A 218 -6.89 10.22 -5.27
C PHE A 218 -7.08 11.07 -6.54
N GLU A 219 -6.11 11.94 -6.83
CA GLU A 219 -6.12 12.79 -8.03
C GLU A 219 -5.48 12.09 -9.24
N LYS A 220 -4.57 11.14 -9.01
CA LYS A 220 -3.88 10.37 -10.07
C LYS A 220 -3.60 8.94 -9.65
#